data_AF-A0A6L9U5X3-F1
#
_entry.id   AF-A0A6L9U5X3-F1
#
_cell.length_a   1.000
_cell.length_b   1.000
_cell.length_c   1.000
_cell.angle_alpha   90.00
_cell.angle_beta   90.00
_cell.angle_gamma   90.00
#
_symmetry.space_group_name_H-M   'P 1'
#
loop_
_entity.id
_entity.type
_entity.pdbx_description
1 polymer ?
#
loop_
_entity_poly.entity_id
_entity_poly.type
_entity_poly.pdbx_seq_one_letter_code
_entity_poly.pdbx_strand_id
1 'polypeptide(L)'
;MFNTNTLHNMLNVLIALSALMIAVLLATGCTQLADGSLECSQSFIGPGYAAAGVAVLSTIKIVVNIMRDGVAGLIKPQPPVDR
;
A
#
# COMPACT_ATOMS: atom_id res chain seq x y z
N MET A 1 -4.07 -14.21 -21.72
CA MET A 1 -4.08 -12.74 -21.56
C MET A 1 -3.99 -12.45 -20.07
N PHE A 2 -3.02 -11.65 -19.63
CA PHE A 2 -2.85 -11.33 -18.22
C PHE A 2 -3.96 -10.38 -17.77
N ASN A 3 -4.75 -10.73 -16.75
CA ASN A 3 -5.84 -9.88 -16.27
C ASN A 3 -5.31 -8.80 -15.33
N THR A 4 -4.86 -7.70 -15.93
CA THR A 4 -4.28 -6.57 -15.21
C THR A 4 -5.30 -5.90 -14.27
N ASN A 5 -6.61 -5.97 -14.55
CA ASN A 5 -7.65 -5.45 -13.66
C ASN A 5 -7.71 -6.23 -12.34
N THR A 6 -7.64 -7.56 -12.38
CA THR A 6 -7.53 -8.39 -11.18
C THR A 6 -6.27 -8.07 -10.39
N LEU A 7 -5.11 -7.89 -11.08
CA LEU A 7 -3.87 -7.49 -10.43
C LEU A 7 -4.00 -6.11 -9.74
N HIS A 8 -4.59 -5.11 -10.39
CA HIS A 8 -4.80 -3.80 -9.78
C HIS A 8 -5.66 -3.86 -8.52
N ASN A 9 -6.75 -4.63 -8.56
CA ASN A 9 -7.67 -4.72 -7.46
C ASN A 9 -7.07 -5.48 -6.27
N MET A 10 -6.34 -6.57 -6.56
CA MET A 10 -5.55 -7.29 -5.56
C MET A 10 -4.51 -6.37 -4.91
N LEU A 11 -3.75 -5.60 -5.71
CA LEU A 11 -2.77 -4.65 -5.18
C LEU A 11 -3.43 -3.58 -4.30
N ASN A 12 -4.60 -3.06 -4.68
CA ASN A 12 -5.36 -2.13 -3.83
C ASN A 12 -5.72 -2.74 -2.47
N VAL A 13 -6.24 -3.96 -2.46
CA VAL A 13 -6.60 -4.67 -1.23
C VAL A 13 -5.37 -4.87 -0.35
N LEU A 14 -4.25 -5.33 -0.92
CA LEU A 14 -3.02 -5.56 -0.17
C LEU A 14 -2.43 -4.27 0.42
N ILE A 15 -2.47 -3.17 -0.32
CA ILE A 15 -2.06 -1.84 0.17
C ILE A 15 -2.98 -1.40 1.32
N ALA A 16 -4.30 -1.53 1.16
CA ALA A 16 -5.27 -1.12 2.18
C ALA A 16 -5.11 -1.92 3.48
N LEU A 17 -4.95 -3.24 3.39
CA LEU A 17 -4.71 -4.11 4.55
C LEU A 17 -3.39 -3.79 5.25
N SER A 18 -2.33 -3.51 4.48
CA SER A 18 -1.02 -3.14 5.03
C SER A 18 -1.08 -1.78 5.74
N ALA A 19 -1.79 -0.80 5.17
CA ALA A 19 -2.00 0.50 5.78
C ALA A 19 -2.86 0.41 7.06
N LEU A 20 -3.91 -0.42 7.04
CA LEU A 20 -4.74 -0.69 8.22
C LEU A 20 -3.91 -1.31 9.36
N MET A 21 -3.02 -2.25 9.04
CA MET A 21 -2.12 -2.87 10.01
C MET A 21 -1.20 -1.81 10.66
N ILE A 22 -0.63 -0.90 9.88
CA ILE A 22 0.17 0.22 10.42
C ILE A 22 -0.66 1.08 11.38
N ALA A 23 -1.90 1.43 10.99
CA ALA A 23 -2.78 2.24 11.84
C ALA A 23 -3.11 1.54 13.17
N VAL A 24 -3.34 0.23 13.16
CA VAL A 24 -3.55 -0.56 14.38
C VAL A 24 -2.29 -0.62 15.24
N LEU A 25 -1.12 -0.86 14.65
CA LEU A 25 0.16 -0.87 15.39
C LEU A 25 0.45 0.49 16.03
N LEU A 26 0.18 1.58 15.31
CA LEU A 26 0.27 2.94 15.82
C LEU A 26 -0.70 3.19 16.98
N ALA A 27 -1.93 2.71 16.88
CA ALA A 27 -2.96 2.92 17.91
C ALA A 27 -2.77 2.04 19.15
N THR A 28 -2.13 0.87 19.02
CA THR A 28 -2.11 -0.16 20.08
C THR A 28 -0.73 -0.46 20.65
N GLY A 29 0.35 -0.08 19.98
CA GLY A 29 1.68 -0.56 20.34
C GLY A 29 2.84 0.37 19.99
N CYS A 30 2.56 1.61 19.57
CA CYS A 30 3.58 2.63 19.35
C CYS A 30 3.30 3.91 20.13
N THR A 31 4.35 4.47 20.74
CA THR A 31 4.28 5.77 21.41
C THR A 31 5.22 6.73 20.71
N GLN A 32 4.73 7.93 20.38
CA GLN A 32 5.59 8.99 19.85
C GLN A 32 6.38 9.64 21.00
N LEU A 33 7.71 9.67 20.88
CA LEU A 33 8.60 10.34 21.82
C LEU A 33 8.65 11.85 21.56
N ALA A 34 9.17 12.59 22.55
CA ALA A 34 9.34 14.04 22.46
C ALA A 34 10.29 14.50 21.34
N ASP A 35 11.16 13.62 20.85
CA ASP A 35 12.04 13.86 19.69
C ASP A 35 11.37 13.56 18.35
N GLY A 36 10.10 13.13 18.36
CA GLY A 36 9.32 12.76 17.18
C GLY A 36 9.54 11.32 16.72
N SER A 37 10.42 10.55 17.37
CA SER A 37 10.61 9.13 17.07
C SER A 37 9.41 8.30 17.54
N LEU A 38 9.20 7.13 16.92
CA LEU A 38 8.19 6.17 17.36
C LEU A 38 8.87 5.00 18.08
N GLU A 39 8.51 4.79 19.34
CA GLU A 39 8.88 3.60 20.12
C GLU A 39 7.80 2.55 19.93
N CYS A 40 8.17 1.41 19.36
CA CYS A 40 7.25 0.34 19.01
C CYS A 40 7.79 -1.04 19.44
N SER A 41 8.66 -1.11 20.46
CA SER A 41 9.23 -2.38 20.94
C SER A 41 8.16 -3.36 21.47
N GLN A 42 6.99 -2.84 21.85
CA GLN A 42 5.85 -3.64 22.29
C GLN A 42 4.94 -4.09 21.13
N SER A 43 5.17 -3.62 19.91
CA SER A 43 4.39 -4.03 18.74
C SER A 43 4.80 -5.42 18.26
N PHE A 44 3.81 -6.25 17.91
CA PHE A 44 4.01 -7.60 17.37
C PHE A 44 4.74 -7.60 16.02
N ILE A 45 4.62 -6.52 15.24
CA ILE A 45 5.33 -6.27 13.98
C ILE A 45 5.96 -4.88 14.05
N GLY A 46 7.25 -4.79 13.69
CA GLY A 46 7.91 -3.49 13.54
C GLY A 46 7.22 -2.66 12.44
N PRO A 47 6.71 -1.46 12.72
CA PRO A 47 5.94 -0.68 11.74
C PRO A 47 6.75 -0.32 10.49
N GLY A 48 8.08 -0.28 10.58
CA GLY A 48 8.97 -0.11 9.43
C GLY A 48 8.80 -1.19 8.35
N TYR A 49 8.56 -2.45 8.73
CA TYR A 49 8.33 -3.53 7.78
C TYR A 49 6.99 -3.40 7.05
N ALA A 50 5.93 -3.04 7.80
CA ALA A 50 4.61 -2.82 7.21
C ALA A 50 4.61 -1.58 6.28
N ALA A 51 5.29 -0.50 6.68
CA ALA A 51 5.47 0.70 5.86
C ALA A 51 6.26 0.39 4.57
N ALA A 52 7.34 -0.39 4.67
CA ALA A 52 8.09 -0.86 3.50
C ALA A 52 7.20 -1.71 2.57
N GLY A 53 6.35 -2.58 3.13
CA GLY A 53 5.37 -3.35 2.37
C GLY A 53 4.40 -2.48 1.59
N VAL A 54 3.81 -1.46 2.23
CA VAL A 54 2.94 -0.47 1.56
C VAL A 54 3.69 0.24 0.43
N ALA A 55 4.92 0.70 0.67
CA ALA A 55 5.71 1.42 -0.32
C ALA A 55 6.03 0.56 -1.55
N VAL A 56 6.43 -0.70 -1.34
CA VAL A 56 6.72 -1.65 -2.41
C VAL A 56 5.46 -1.95 -3.21
N LEU A 57 4.35 -2.31 -2.55
CA LEU A 57 3.10 -2.64 -3.23
C LEU A 57 2.54 -1.44 -4.03
N SER A 58 2.65 -0.23 -3.48
CA SER A 58 2.25 1.00 -4.15
C SER A 58 3.11 1.28 -5.38
N THR A 59 4.43 1.07 -5.27
CA THR A 59 5.37 1.22 -6.39
C THR A 59 5.06 0.22 -7.50
N ILE A 60 4.83 -1.05 -7.16
CA ILE A 60 4.44 -2.08 -8.12
C ILE A 60 3.15 -1.66 -8.85
N LYS A 61 2.16 -1.15 -8.11
CA LYS A 61 0.91 -0.67 -8.71
C LYS A 61 1.14 0.46 -9.71
N ILE A 62 1.98 1.44 -9.37
CA ILE A 62 2.35 2.54 -10.26
C ILE A 62 3.01 2.00 -11.54
N VAL A 63 3.96 1.08 -11.40
CA VAL A 63 4.63 0.44 -12.56
C VAL A 63 3.60 -0.29 -13.44
N VAL A 64 2.68 -1.05 -12.85
CA VAL A 64 1.63 -1.74 -13.62
C VAL A 64 0.73 -0.75 -14.37
N ASN A 65 0.34 0.37 -13.74
CA ASN A 65 -0.43 1.43 -14.41
C ASN A 65 0.33 1.98 -15.63
N ILE A 66 1.64 2.27 -15.45
CA ILE A 66 2.50 2.82 -16.51
C ILE A 66 2.69 1.81 -17.64
N MET A 67 2.91 0.53 -17.33
CA MET A 67 3.10 -0.50 -18.35
C MET A 67 1.82 -0.77 -19.16
N ARG A 68 0.63 -0.56 -18.57
CA ARG A 68 -0.65 -0.79 -19.25
C ARG A 68 -1.08 0.40 -20.11
N ASP A 69 -0.98 1.62 -19.60
CA ASP A 69 -1.56 2.81 -20.26
C ASP A 69 -0.54 3.93 -20.53
N GLY A 70 0.76 3.67 -20.33
CA GLY A 70 1.80 4.69 -20.34
C GLY A 70 1.71 5.61 -19.11
N VAL A 71 2.50 6.70 -19.11
CA VAL A 71 2.53 7.67 -18.00
C VAL A 71 1.15 8.31 -17.75
N ALA A 72 0.32 8.46 -18.81
CA ALA A 72 -1.05 8.94 -18.69
C ALA A 72 -1.96 8.01 -17.87
N GLY A 73 -1.58 6.74 -17.70
CA GLY A 73 -2.27 5.76 -16.85
C GLY A 73 -2.37 6.13 -15.37
N LEU A 74 -1.59 7.10 -14.90
CA LEU A 74 -1.64 7.59 -13.53
C LEU A 74 -2.82 8.54 -13.25
N ILE A 75 -3.37 9.17 -14.30
CA ILE A 75 -4.42 10.19 -14.18
C ILE A 75 -5.66 9.89 -15.01
N LYS A 76 -5.58 8.94 -15.94
CA LYS A 76 -6.70 8.53 -16.78
C LYS A 76 -7.75 7.76 -15.96
N PRO A 77 -9.06 8.00 -16.21
CA PRO A 77 -10.11 7.13 -15.69
C PRO A 77 -9.87 5.68 -16.06
N GLN A 78 -9.97 4.79 -15.08
CA GLN A 78 -9.82 3.36 -15.29
C GLN A 78 -10.96 2.85 -16.18
N PRO A 79 -10.68 2.01 -17.22
CA PRO A 79 -11.73 1.47 -18.05
C PRO A 79 -12.72 0.66 -17.20
N PRO A 80 -14.04 0.78 -17.47
CA PRO A 80 -15.05 0.05 -16.72
C PRO A 80 -14.82 -1.47 -16.87
N VAL A 81 -15.17 -2.21 -15.82
CA VAL A 81 -15.16 -3.68 -15.88
C VAL A 81 -16.43 -4.09 -16.63
N ASP A 82 -16.28 -4.69 -17.81
CA ASP A 82 -17.41 -5.28 -18.53
C ASP A 82 -18.08 -6.35 -17.65
N ARG A 83 -19.41 -6.38 -17.66
CA ARG A 83 -20.21 -7.37 -16.92
C ARG A 83 -20.33 -8.67 -17.68
#